data_AF-A0A9D7M3B4-F1
#
_entry.id   AF-A0A9D7M3B4-F1
#
_cell.length_a   1.000
_cell.length_b   1.000
_cell.length_c   1.000
_cell.angle_alpha   90.00
_cell.angle_beta   90.00
_cell.angle_gamma   90.00
#
_symmetry.space_group_name_H-M   'P 1'
#
loop_
_entity.id
_entity.type
_entity.pdbx_description
1 polymer ?
#
loop_
_entity_poly.entity_id
_entity_poly.type
_entity_poly.pdbx_seq_one_letter_code
_entity_poly.pdbx_strand_id
1 'polypeptide(L)'
;MASRSLPTNVNTHYFDANFTNNPSNYISKYFWEASFGQFKVEGDYVADLIQIPCTSIDPVTDVLTALDNRELAGTLGFGTYSSITEFDHYSIAGIGDFALKTNNSNGFIDGMIICFRNSPYTPCSSGGGSGGGCIEYNSQPGTVGAMGIDAGCAFGMCANLNSVQMIIAEFFHAMYGHNNWHLGDGAGPHAFPFKTNPWGIATQSNGAGSSNVVSAWDRDFCGWYGWSDINKTYPSDELHLDLS
;
A
#
# COMPACT_ATOMS: atom_id res chain seq x y z
N MET A 1 -5.39 31.59 -6.95
CA MET A 1 -4.80 30.23 -6.99
C MET A 1 -5.37 29.48 -5.79
N ALA A 2 -6.03 28.34 -5.98
CA ALA A 2 -6.50 27.53 -4.85
C ALA A 2 -5.31 27.13 -3.95
N SER A 3 -5.47 27.20 -2.62
CA SER A 3 -4.40 26.85 -1.69
C SER A 3 -3.98 25.41 -1.89
N ARG A 4 -2.68 25.18 -2.11
CA ARG A 4 -2.09 23.84 -2.22
C ARG A 4 -1.84 23.29 -0.81
N SER A 5 -2.88 22.78 -0.16
CA SER A 5 -2.79 22.13 1.16
C SER A 5 -2.97 20.62 1.01
N LEU A 6 -2.40 19.81 1.91
CA LEU A 6 -2.72 18.37 2.04
C LEU A 6 -4.24 18.11 2.12
N PRO A 7 -4.72 16.89 1.83
CA PRO A 7 -6.13 16.55 2.04
C PRO A 7 -6.54 16.87 3.47
N THR A 8 -7.69 17.53 3.65
CA THR A 8 -8.13 18.03 4.98
C THR A 8 -8.42 16.92 5.99
N ASN A 9 -8.53 15.69 5.51
CA ASN A 9 -8.89 14.48 6.25
C ASN A 9 -7.70 13.51 6.39
N VAL A 10 -6.47 13.95 6.11
CA VAL A 10 -5.28 13.07 6.12
C VAL A 10 -5.14 12.30 7.45
N ASN A 11 -5.42 12.96 8.57
CA ASN A 11 -5.36 12.42 9.93
C ASN A 11 -6.59 11.62 10.36
N THR A 12 -7.49 11.28 9.44
CA THR A 12 -8.74 10.56 9.77
C THR A 12 -9.07 9.45 8.76
N HIS A 13 -8.61 9.58 7.52
CA HIS A 13 -9.00 8.70 6.42
C HIS A 13 -7.92 7.71 5.98
N TYR A 14 -6.66 7.90 6.36
CA TYR A 14 -5.57 7.02 5.93
C TYR A 14 -5.15 6.10 7.08
N PHE A 15 -3.88 6.16 7.49
CA PHE A 15 -3.30 5.25 8.47
C PHE A 15 -3.17 5.93 9.84
N ASP A 16 -3.31 5.16 10.92
CA ASP A 16 -2.86 5.57 12.25
C ASP A 16 -1.33 5.43 12.29
N ALA A 17 -0.61 6.51 12.58
CA ALA A 17 0.85 6.47 12.77
C ALA A 17 1.24 5.85 14.12
N ASN A 18 0.39 5.97 15.13
CA ASN A 18 0.56 5.30 16.41
C ASN A 18 -0.61 4.33 16.60
N PHE A 19 -0.44 3.08 16.20
CA PHE A 19 -1.53 2.11 16.27
C PHE A 19 -1.91 1.80 17.71
N THR A 20 -3.20 1.61 17.92
CA THR A 20 -3.74 1.11 19.19
C THR A 20 -4.67 -0.06 18.90
N ASN A 21 -5.04 -0.85 19.91
CA ASN A 21 -6.03 -1.94 19.73
C ASN A 21 -7.46 -1.45 19.40
N ASN A 22 -7.63 -0.15 19.17
CA ASN A 22 -8.83 0.50 18.66
C ASN A 22 -8.42 1.60 17.66
N PRO A 23 -7.87 1.24 16.49
CA PRO A 23 -7.42 2.20 15.49
C PRO A 23 -8.56 3.11 15.04
N SER A 24 -8.24 4.37 14.81
CA SER A 24 -9.24 5.42 14.57
C SER A 24 -9.30 5.84 13.11
N ASN A 25 -8.17 5.74 12.39
CA ASN A 25 -8.09 6.11 11.00
C ASN A 25 -8.61 5.00 10.12
N TYR A 26 -9.30 5.39 9.04
CA TYR A 26 -10.14 4.48 8.27
C TYR A 26 -9.40 3.25 7.75
N ILE A 27 -8.18 3.37 7.20
CA ILE A 27 -7.48 2.23 6.59
C ILE A 27 -6.93 1.28 7.64
N SER A 28 -6.27 1.81 8.67
CA SER A 28 -5.78 1.00 9.81
C SER A 28 -6.93 0.27 10.49
N LYS A 29 -8.06 0.94 10.70
CA LYS A 29 -9.28 0.34 11.22
C LYS A 29 -9.86 -0.72 10.29
N TYR A 30 -9.89 -0.46 8.99
CA TYR A 30 -10.35 -1.43 8.00
C TYR A 30 -9.58 -2.74 8.09
N PHE A 31 -8.23 -2.70 8.06
CA PHE A 31 -7.40 -3.90 8.15
C PHE A 31 -7.51 -4.60 9.51
N TRP A 32 -7.63 -3.84 10.59
CA TRP A 32 -7.85 -4.38 11.92
C TRP A 32 -9.17 -5.16 12.02
N GLU A 33 -10.28 -4.58 11.53
CA GLU A 33 -11.60 -5.23 11.55
C GLU A 33 -11.68 -6.39 10.55
N ALA A 34 -11.08 -6.22 9.36
CA ALA A 34 -10.96 -7.24 8.33
C ALA A 34 -10.26 -8.50 8.85
N SER A 35 -9.20 -8.29 9.64
CA SER A 35 -8.35 -9.35 10.16
C SER A 35 -8.79 -9.92 11.50
N PHE A 36 -9.92 -9.46 12.06
CA PHE A 36 -10.32 -9.77 13.44
C PHE A 36 -9.23 -9.45 14.48
N GLY A 37 -8.51 -8.35 14.26
CA GLY A 37 -7.45 -7.90 15.16
C GLY A 37 -6.12 -8.63 15.01
N GLN A 38 -5.94 -9.40 13.93
CA GLN A 38 -4.71 -10.17 13.69
C GLN A 38 -3.69 -9.43 12.83
N PHE A 39 -4.11 -8.40 12.10
CA PHE A 39 -3.26 -7.64 11.20
C PHE A 39 -3.34 -6.14 11.51
N LYS A 40 -2.17 -5.55 11.75
CA LYS A 40 -2.00 -4.13 12.05
C LYS A 40 -1.37 -3.47 10.84
N VAL A 41 -1.88 -2.30 10.48
CA VAL A 41 -1.31 -1.47 9.42
C VAL A 41 -1.12 -0.08 9.98
N GLU A 42 0.15 0.33 10.03
CA GLU A 42 0.60 1.66 10.43
C GLU A 42 1.05 2.43 9.20
N GLY A 43 1.08 3.74 9.35
CA GLY A 43 1.59 4.61 8.30
C GLY A 43 1.47 6.06 8.66
N ASP A 44 2.24 6.87 7.95
CA ASP A 44 2.26 8.31 8.09
C ASP A 44 2.44 8.93 6.70
N TYR A 45 2.45 10.26 6.62
CA TYR A 45 2.52 11.00 5.37
C TYR A 45 3.58 12.09 5.43
N VAL A 46 4.14 12.43 4.26
CA VAL A 46 5.02 13.59 4.12
C VAL A 46 4.24 14.86 4.40
N ALA A 47 4.71 15.68 5.33
CA ALA A 47 3.98 16.81 5.91
C ALA A 47 3.64 17.93 4.92
N ASP A 48 4.25 17.92 3.73
CA ASP A 48 4.04 18.89 2.67
C ASP A 48 3.90 18.22 1.29
N LEU A 49 3.47 19.01 0.31
CA LEU A 49 3.26 18.50 -1.04
C LEU A 49 4.56 18.44 -1.82
N ILE A 50 4.90 17.24 -2.29
CA ILE A 50 5.97 17.05 -3.28
C ILE A 50 5.49 17.59 -4.63
N GLN A 51 6.35 18.36 -5.28
CA GLN A 51 6.11 18.89 -6.62
C GLN A 51 7.15 18.32 -7.56
N ILE A 52 6.68 17.76 -8.67
CA ILE A 52 7.51 17.24 -9.75
C ILE A 52 7.17 17.98 -11.06
N PRO A 53 8.07 17.99 -12.06
CA PRO A 53 7.79 18.60 -13.36
C PRO A 53 6.58 17.96 -14.04
N CYS A 54 5.69 18.77 -14.63
CA CYS A 54 4.55 18.23 -15.38
C CYS A 54 4.95 17.47 -16.66
N THR A 55 6.18 17.70 -17.13
CA THR A 55 6.80 17.01 -18.26
C THR A 55 7.49 15.71 -17.87
N SER A 56 7.38 15.29 -16.60
CA SER A 56 7.96 14.04 -16.14
C SER A 56 7.43 12.86 -16.95
N ILE A 57 8.36 12.00 -17.38
CA ILE A 57 8.08 10.73 -18.04
C ILE A 57 8.13 9.55 -17.05
N ASP A 58 8.73 9.78 -15.87
CA ASP A 58 8.81 8.83 -14.76
C ASP A 58 8.54 9.59 -13.44
N PRO A 59 7.26 9.83 -13.14
CA PRO A 59 6.88 10.67 -12.00
C PRO A 59 7.16 10.01 -10.65
N VAL A 60 7.34 8.68 -10.61
CA VAL A 60 7.69 7.97 -9.38
C VAL A 60 9.14 8.24 -9.03
N THR A 61 10.07 8.03 -9.96
CA THR A 61 11.50 8.29 -9.74
C THR A 61 11.76 9.75 -9.39
N ASP A 62 11.00 10.68 -9.99
CA ASP A 62 11.07 12.09 -9.63
C ASP A 62 10.59 12.37 -8.20
N VAL A 63 9.55 11.67 -7.72
CA VAL A 63 9.08 11.78 -6.33
C VAL A 63 10.14 11.25 -5.37
N LEU A 64 10.72 10.07 -5.65
CA LEU A 64 11.79 9.49 -4.84
C LEU A 64 13.01 10.42 -4.80
N THR A 65 13.46 10.93 -5.94
CA THR A 65 14.56 11.91 -6.01
C THR A 65 14.25 13.17 -5.21
N ALA A 66 13.00 13.64 -5.20
CA ALA A 66 12.60 14.80 -4.41
C ALA A 66 12.63 14.51 -2.90
N LEU A 67 12.26 13.30 -2.47
CA LEU A 67 12.38 12.84 -1.09
C LEU A 67 13.85 12.80 -0.66
N ASP A 68 14.72 12.18 -1.47
CA ASP A 68 16.16 12.08 -1.19
C ASP A 68 16.80 13.44 -0.96
N ASN A 69 16.52 14.38 -1.87
CA ASN A 69 17.04 15.74 -1.76
C ASN A 69 16.57 16.46 -0.50
N ARG A 70 15.33 16.19 -0.05
CA ARG A 70 14.79 16.80 1.18
C ARG A 70 15.41 16.20 2.42
N GLU A 71 15.61 14.88 2.45
CA GLU A 71 16.28 14.16 3.53
C GLU A 71 17.72 14.65 3.68
N LEU A 72 18.47 14.71 2.55
CA LEU A 72 19.81 15.28 2.46
C LEU A 72 19.91 16.71 3.00
N ALA A 73 18.90 17.51 2.74
CA ALA A 73 18.83 18.89 3.20
C ALA A 73 18.36 19.03 4.66
N GLY A 74 17.94 17.95 5.32
CA GLY A 74 17.33 17.98 6.66
C GLY A 74 15.98 18.70 6.68
N THR A 75 15.25 18.64 5.56
CA THR A 75 13.96 19.31 5.36
C THR A 75 12.79 18.35 5.16
N LEU A 76 13.06 17.04 5.09
CA LEU A 76 12.02 16.04 5.05
C LEU A 76 11.33 15.97 6.43
N GLY A 77 10.00 16.01 6.42
CA GLY A 77 9.20 15.94 7.64
C GLY A 77 7.93 15.15 7.38
N PHE A 78 7.44 14.50 8.43
CA PHE A 78 6.24 13.67 8.41
C PHE A 78 5.16 14.23 9.33
N GLY A 79 3.95 13.70 9.24
CA GLY A 79 2.84 14.12 10.09
C GLY A 79 3.10 13.85 11.58
N THR A 80 3.65 12.68 11.87
CA THR A 80 3.90 12.15 13.22
C THR A 80 5.32 11.63 13.41
N TYR A 81 5.83 10.85 12.44
CA TYR A 81 7.15 10.25 12.50
C TYR A 81 8.26 11.31 12.44
N SER A 82 9.39 10.96 13.05
CA SER A 82 10.55 11.82 13.16
C SER A 82 11.59 11.60 12.06
N SER A 83 11.57 10.44 11.40
CA SER A 83 12.55 10.04 10.40
C SER A 83 11.98 9.06 9.37
N ILE A 84 12.60 9.01 8.19
CA ILE A 84 12.21 8.08 7.13
C ILE A 84 12.51 6.62 7.46
N THR A 85 13.41 6.36 8.40
CA THR A 85 13.75 4.99 8.85
C THR A 85 12.64 4.34 9.68
N GLU A 86 11.63 5.10 10.10
CA GLU A 86 10.43 4.57 10.80
C GLU A 86 9.44 3.87 9.85
N PHE A 87 9.79 3.72 8.57
CA PHE A 87 9.00 2.95 7.60
C PHE A 87 9.71 1.66 7.14
N ASP A 88 10.79 1.25 7.81
CA ASP A 88 11.62 0.07 7.48
C ASP A 88 11.55 -0.94 8.63
N HIS A 89 10.56 -1.83 8.59
CA HIS A 89 10.32 -2.84 9.62
C HIS A 89 10.46 -4.26 9.12
N TYR A 90 10.28 -4.50 7.82
CA TYR A 90 10.41 -5.82 7.24
C TYR A 90 11.40 -5.88 6.10
N SER A 91 11.70 -7.12 5.70
CA SER A 91 12.48 -7.40 4.51
C SER A 91 11.79 -8.49 3.71
N ILE A 92 11.86 -8.34 2.40
CA ILE A 92 11.30 -9.31 1.47
C ILE A 92 12.37 -10.34 1.10
N ALA A 93 12.15 -11.60 1.48
CA ALA A 93 13.03 -12.70 1.14
C ALA A 93 12.62 -13.31 -0.20
N GLY A 94 13.42 -13.06 -1.24
CA GLY A 94 13.21 -13.58 -2.60
C GLY A 94 12.63 -12.55 -3.57
N ILE A 95 12.44 -12.96 -4.83
CA ILE A 95 11.85 -12.13 -5.88
C ILE A 95 10.58 -12.81 -6.37
N GLY A 96 9.49 -12.05 -6.46
CA GLY A 96 8.27 -12.49 -7.14
C GLY A 96 7.07 -12.62 -6.23
N ASP A 97 6.09 -13.35 -6.75
CA ASP A 97 4.78 -13.55 -6.18
C ASP A 97 4.87 -14.21 -4.81
N PHE A 98 4.09 -13.70 -3.83
CA PHE A 98 4.00 -14.29 -2.49
C PHE A 98 5.33 -14.37 -1.72
N ALA A 99 6.29 -13.50 -2.03
CA ALA A 99 7.57 -13.45 -1.34
C ALA A 99 7.37 -13.26 0.18
N LEU A 100 8.09 -14.08 0.96
CA LEU A 100 8.01 -14.06 2.42
C LEU A 100 8.54 -12.73 2.95
N LYS A 101 7.78 -12.09 3.84
CA LYS A 101 8.23 -10.92 4.59
C LYS A 101 8.71 -11.36 5.96
N THR A 102 9.91 -10.94 6.35
CA THR A 102 10.46 -11.20 7.69
C THR A 102 10.56 -9.92 8.47
N ASN A 103 10.35 -9.98 9.79
CA ASN A 103 10.39 -8.83 10.71
C ASN A 103 11.84 -8.33 10.97
N ASN A 104 12.54 -7.98 9.89
CA ASN A 104 13.90 -7.47 9.87
C ASN A 104 14.00 -6.32 8.88
N SER A 105 14.43 -5.15 9.33
CA SER A 105 14.73 -4.00 8.48
C SER A 105 15.80 -4.34 7.43
N ASN A 106 15.67 -3.84 6.20
CA ASN A 106 16.66 -4.00 5.12
C ASN A 106 17.23 -2.67 4.61
N GLY A 107 16.85 -1.54 5.19
CA GLY A 107 17.22 -0.22 4.70
C GLY A 107 16.35 0.25 3.52
N PHE A 108 15.16 -0.32 3.34
CA PHE A 108 14.18 0.08 2.34
C PHE A 108 12.89 0.48 3.03
N ILE A 109 12.13 1.41 2.45
CA ILE A 109 10.77 1.66 2.92
C ILE A 109 9.93 0.44 2.57
N ASP A 110 9.29 -0.14 3.58
CA ASP A 110 8.40 -1.30 3.48
C ASP A 110 7.35 -1.10 2.38
N GLY A 111 6.66 0.05 2.42
CA GLY A 111 5.55 0.38 1.54
C GLY A 111 5.42 1.89 1.27
N MET A 112 5.32 2.30 0.00
CA MET A 112 5.07 3.69 -0.38
C MET A 112 3.84 3.84 -1.29
N ILE A 113 2.94 4.76 -0.92
CA ILE A 113 1.75 5.08 -1.72
C ILE A 113 1.85 6.52 -2.23
N ILE A 114 1.89 6.72 -3.54
CA ILE A 114 1.95 8.03 -4.18
C ILE A 114 0.57 8.41 -4.73
N CYS A 115 0.00 9.49 -4.19
CA CYS A 115 -1.29 10.04 -4.60
C CYS A 115 -1.11 11.33 -5.42
N PHE A 116 -1.24 11.26 -6.74
CA PHE A 116 -1.11 12.43 -7.62
C PHE A 116 -2.40 13.24 -7.68
N ARG A 117 -2.32 14.57 -7.52
CA ARG A 117 -3.50 15.44 -7.61
C ARG A 117 -3.96 15.75 -9.03
N ASN A 118 -2.98 15.99 -9.90
CA ASN A 118 -3.20 16.52 -11.25
C ASN A 118 -2.33 15.74 -12.26
N SER A 119 -2.30 14.42 -12.16
CA SER A 119 -1.56 13.61 -13.13
C SER A 119 -2.37 13.49 -14.43
N PRO A 120 -1.82 13.91 -15.58
CA PRO A 120 -2.45 13.65 -16.87
C PRO A 120 -2.38 12.16 -17.26
N TYR A 121 -1.52 11.37 -16.61
CA TYR A 121 -1.24 9.96 -16.94
C TYR A 121 -2.04 8.98 -16.08
N THR A 122 -2.45 9.40 -14.88
CA THR A 122 -3.19 8.57 -13.92
C THR A 122 -4.50 9.23 -13.48
N PRO A 123 -5.47 9.47 -14.39
CA PRO A 123 -6.75 10.03 -13.97
C PRO A 123 -7.54 9.03 -13.12
N CYS A 124 -8.28 9.53 -12.12
CA CYS A 124 -9.15 8.73 -11.24
C CYS A 124 -10.15 7.82 -11.99
N SER A 125 -10.53 8.17 -13.22
CA SER A 125 -11.53 7.45 -14.03
C SER A 125 -11.04 6.13 -14.64
N SER A 126 -9.75 5.79 -14.53
CA SER A 126 -9.19 4.58 -15.14
C SER A 126 -9.20 3.35 -14.25
N GLY A 127 -9.85 3.41 -13.08
CA GLY A 127 -10.11 2.30 -12.16
C GLY A 127 -9.02 1.24 -12.05
N GLY A 128 -7.78 1.68 -12.01
CA GLY A 128 -6.60 0.86 -11.91
C GLY A 128 -5.46 1.82 -12.10
N GLY A 129 -4.40 1.68 -11.30
CA GLY A 129 -3.17 2.43 -11.52
C GLY A 129 -2.78 2.32 -13.00
N SER A 130 -3.05 3.36 -13.78
CA SER A 130 -2.59 3.39 -15.16
C SER A 130 -1.11 3.69 -15.13
N GLY A 131 -0.29 2.64 -15.14
CA GLY A 131 1.10 2.72 -15.59
C GLY A 131 2.11 3.29 -14.60
N GLY A 132 1.81 3.32 -13.30
CA GLY A 132 2.85 3.18 -12.28
C GLY A 132 2.59 1.83 -11.65
N GLY A 133 3.21 0.76 -12.16
CA GLY A 133 3.05 -0.58 -11.59
C GLY A 133 3.33 -0.60 -10.10
N CYS A 134 3.12 -1.75 -9.46
CA CYS A 134 3.87 -2.00 -8.23
C CYS A 134 5.32 -1.67 -8.53
N ILE A 135 5.81 -0.59 -7.93
CA ILE A 135 7.14 -0.10 -8.23
C ILE A 135 8.08 -1.22 -7.82
N GLU A 136 8.98 -1.51 -8.75
CA GLU A 136 9.95 -2.57 -8.72
C GLU A 136 10.51 -2.81 -7.32
N TYR A 137 10.57 -4.08 -6.92
CA TYR A 137 11.35 -4.49 -5.76
C TYR A 137 12.75 -3.87 -5.87
N ASN A 138 13.09 -3.00 -4.93
CA ASN A 138 14.37 -2.30 -4.85
C ASN A 138 14.60 -1.14 -5.84
N SER A 139 13.65 -0.23 -6.04
CA SER A 139 13.89 0.99 -6.84
C SER A 139 14.73 2.03 -6.09
N GLN A 140 16.02 2.18 -6.38
CA GLN A 140 16.95 3.08 -5.65
C GLN A 140 17.18 4.43 -6.36
N PRO A 141 17.09 5.57 -5.64
CA PRO A 141 17.92 6.74 -5.89
C PRO A 141 18.99 6.91 -4.79
N GLY A 142 20.02 7.70 -5.10
CA GLY A 142 21.38 7.50 -4.58
C GLY A 142 21.84 8.36 -3.39
N THR A 143 22.90 7.82 -2.76
CA THR A 143 23.96 8.42 -1.93
C THR A 143 23.75 8.84 -0.47
N VAL A 144 22.54 9.07 0.04
CA VAL A 144 22.37 9.26 1.50
C VAL A 144 21.17 8.48 2.00
N GLY A 145 21.44 7.54 2.91
CA GLY A 145 20.41 6.84 3.69
C GLY A 145 19.50 5.90 2.89
N ALA A 146 20.05 5.13 1.94
CA ALA A 146 19.40 3.99 1.25
C ALA A 146 17.89 4.15 1.02
N MET A 147 17.45 4.65 -0.13
CA MET A 147 16.01 4.85 -0.36
C MET A 147 15.53 4.02 -1.53
N GLY A 148 15.59 2.71 -1.33
CA GLY A 148 14.71 1.85 -2.09
C GLY A 148 13.33 1.78 -1.46
N ILE A 149 12.35 1.39 -2.25
CA ILE A 149 11.07 0.92 -1.72
C ILE A 149 10.95 -0.58 -2.01
N ASP A 150 10.47 -1.33 -1.02
CA ASP A 150 10.22 -2.76 -1.15
C ASP A 150 8.92 -3.02 -1.90
N ALA A 151 7.92 -2.17 -1.66
CA ALA A 151 6.70 -2.14 -2.42
C ALA A 151 6.17 -0.71 -2.53
N GLY A 152 5.54 -0.38 -3.65
CA GLY A 152 4.81 0.86 -3.74
C GLY A 152 3.83 0.92 -4.89
N CYS A 153 2.91 1.86 -4.82
CA CYS A 153 1.90 2.10 -5.85
C CYS A 153 1.73 3.59 -6.09
N ALA A 154 1.30 3.96 -7.30
CA ALA A 154 1.13 5.34 -7.67
C ALA A 154 -0.11 5.54 -8.55
N PHE A 155 -1.02 6.42 -8.13
CA PHE A 155 -2.27 6.68 -8.85
C PHE A 155 -2.78 8.10 -8.62
N GLY A 156 -3.72 8.54 -9.45
CA GLY A 156 -4.36 9.84 -9.28
C GLY A 156 -5.42 9.81 -8.19
N MET A 157 -5.46 10.86 -7.39
CA MET A 157 -6.45 11.03 -6.35
C MET A 157 -7.86 11.07 -6.94
N CYS A 158 -8.73 10.24 -6.35
CA CYS A 158 -10.16 10.26 -6.54
C CYS A 158 -10.87 11.16 -5.53
N ALA A 159 -12.07 11.62 -5.87
CA ALA A 159 -12.89 12.37 -4.93
C ALA A 159 -13.38 11.48 -3.77
N ASN A 160 -13.38 12.02 -2.55
CA ASN A 160 -13.97 11.41 -1.35
C ASN A 160 -13.37 10.02 -1.00
N LEU A 161 -14.20 9.12 -0.47
CA LEU A 161 -13.80 7.78 -0.01
C LEU A 161 -13.21 6.90 -1.11
N ASN A 162 -13.42 7.23 -2.38
CA ASN A 162 -12.88 6.47 -3.50
C ASN A 162 -11.35 6.42 -3.49
N SER A 163 -10.67 7.50 -3.05
CA SER A 163 -9.21 7.47 -2.88
C SER A 163 -8.79 6.49 -1.80
N VAL A 164 -9.53 6.44 -0.69
CA VAL A 164 -9.25 5.54 0.44
C VAL A 164 -9.44 4.09 0.03
N GLN A 165 -10.51 3.80 -0.71
CA GLN A 165 -10.78 2.45 -1.23
C GLN A 165 -9.72 2.02 -2.26
N MET A 166 -9.24 2.95 -3.09
CA MET A 166 -8.13 2.67 -3.99
C MET A 166 -6.84 2.36 -3.23
N ILE A 167 -6.51 3.10 -2.16
CA ILE A 167 -5.35 2.76 -1.32
C ILE A 167 -5.50 1.36 -0.72
N ILE A 168 -6.69 1.01 -0.21
CA ILE A 168 -6.93 -0.33 0.33
C ILE A 168 -6.64 -1.38 -0.74
N ALA A 169 -7.23 -1.26 -1.93
CA ALA A 169 -7.00 -2.17 -3.05
C ALA A 169 -5.51 -2.28 -3.40
N GLU A 170 -4.82 -1.15 -3.55
CA GLU A 170 -3.42 -1.11 -3.96
C GLU A 170 -2.45 -1.61 -2.87
N PHE A 171 -2.82 -1.48 -1.59
CA PHE A 171 -2.02 -2.00 -0.48
C PHE A 171 -1.91 -3.54 -0.51
N PHE A 172 -2.94 -4.26 -0.98
CA PHE A 172 -2.87 -5.72 -1.14
C PHE A 172 -1.81 -6.15 -2.15
N HIS A 173 -1.56 -5.32 -3.17
CA HIS A 173 -0.48 -5.59 -4.12
C HIS A 173 0.90 -5.52 -3.46
N ALA A 174 1.11 -4.55 -2.58
CA ALA A 174 2.32 -4.45 -1.78
C ALA A 174 2.44 -5.63 -0.80
N MET A 175 1.33 -6.07 -0.21
CA MET A 175 1.32 -7.18 0.74
C MET A 175 1.62 -8.55 0.12
N TYR A 176 1.10 -8.86 -1.06
CA TYR A 176 1.14 -10.22 -1.61
C TYR A 176 1.95 -10.32 -2.93
N GLY A 177 2.54 -9.20 -3.35
CA GLY A 177 3.32 -9.07 -4.57
C GLY A 177 2.44 -8.92 -5.79
N HIS A 178 2.62 -7.84 -6.57
CA HIS A 178 2.02 -7.68 -7.90
C HIS A 178 0.52 -8.04 -7.97
N ASN A 179 0.05 -8.54 -9.11
CA ASN A 179 -1.36 -8.83 -9.38
C ASN A 179 -1.83 -10.16 -8.77
N ASN A 180 -1.11 -10.75 -7.81
CA ASN A 180 -1.50 -12.02 -7.20
C ASN A 180 -2.89 -11.99 -6.56
N TRP A 181 -3.30 -10.82 -6.11
CA TRP A 181 -4.61 -10.59 -5.50
C TRP A 181 -5.73 -10.27 -6.51
N HIS A 182 -5.45 -10.21 -7.83
CA HIS A 182 -6.46 -9.97 -8.89
C HIS A 182 -7.16 -11.25 -9.32
N LEU A 183 -8.07 -11.74 -8.49
CA LEU A 183 -8.76 -13.01 -8.73
C LEU A 183 -10.04 -12.88 -9.56
N GLY A 184 -10.66 -11.69 -9.63
CA GLY A 184 -11.96 -11.52 -10.30
C GLY A 184 -11.86 -11.08 -11.76
N ASP A 185 -10.80 -10.35 -12.12
CA ASP A 185 -10.63 -9.72 -13.44
C ASP A 185 -9.46 -10.29 -14.27
N GLY A 186 -8.88 -11.41 -13.81
CA GLY A 186 -7.97 -12.23 -14.63
C GLY A 186 -6.54 -11.70 -14.77
N ALA A 187 -6.12 -10.74 -13.94
CA ALA A 187 -4.74 -10.23 -13.96
C ALA A 187 -3.78 -11.00 -13.02
N GLY A 188 -4.30 -11.88 -12.15
CA GLY A 188 -3.50 -12.71 -11.24
C GLY A 188 -3.41 -14.20 -11.65
N PRO A 189 -2.39 -14.93 -11.19
CA PRO A 189 -2.21 -16.36 -11.47
C PRO A 189 -3.27 -17.27 -10.82
N HIS A 190 -3.97 -16.79 -9.79
CA HIS A 190 -5.00 -17.55 -9.05
C HIS A 190 -6.44 -17.13 -9.40
N ALA A 191 -6.68 -16.65 -10.62
CA ALA A 191 -7.98 -16.10 -11.01
C ALA A 191 -9.13 -17.12 -10.88
N PHE A 192 -10.24 -16.66 -10.30
CA PHE A 192 -11.48 -17.41 -10.30
C PHE A 192 -12.08 -17.43 -11.70
N PRO A 193 -12.76 -18.51 -12.09
CA PRO A 193 -13.42 -18.60 -13.39
C PRO A 193 -14.63 -17.63 -13.53
N PHE A 194 -15.00 -16.95 -12.45
CA PHE A 194 -16.05 -15.93 -12.41
C PHE A 194 -15.74 -14.92 -11.28
N LYS A 195 -16.24 -13.69 -11.43
CA LYS A 195 -16.19 -12.69 -10.34
C LYS A 195 -17.01 -13.18 -9.15
N THR A 196 -16.33 -13.51 -8.06
CA THR A 196 -16.98 -14.00 -6.83
C THR A 196 -17.77 -12.89 -6.13
N ASN A 197 -17.26 -11.65 -6.16
CA ASN A 197 -17.96 -10.46 -5.67
C ASN A 197 -17.33 -9.19 -6.29
N PRO A 198 -18.04 -8.34 -7.05
CA PRO A 198 -17.45 -7.13 -7.64
C PRO A 198 -16.79 -6.18 -6.61
N TRP A 199 -17.20 -6.26 -5.34
CA TRP A 199 -16.71 -5.46 -4.23
C TRP A 199 -15.71 -6.19 -3.33
N GLY A 200 -15.44 -7.47 -3.59
CA GLY A 200 -14.50 -8.27 -2.83
C GLY A 200 -13.07 -7.78 -3.03
N ILE A 201 -12.24 -7.74 -1.98
CA ILE A 201 -10.84 -7.33 -2.11
C ILE A 201 -10.11 -8.15 -3.17
N ALA A 202 -10.21 -9.48 -3.12
CA ALA A 202 -9.64 -10.37 -4.13
C ALA A 202 -10.16 -10.15 -5.55
N THR A 203 -11.22 -9.37 -5.76
CA THR A 203 -11.68 -9.12 -7.14
C THR A 203 -10.82 -8.08 -7.82
N GLN A 204 -10.36 -7.05 -7.09
CA GLN A 204 -9.56 -5.94 -7.64
C GLN A 204 -10.15 -5.38 -8.93
N SER A 205 -11.48 -5.25 -8.95
CA SER A 205 -12.17 -4.88 -10.19
C SER A 205 -11.88 -3.45 -10.58
N ASN A 206 -11.89 -3.18 -11.89
CA ASN A 206 -11.58 -1.85 -12.37
C ASN A 206 -12.69 -0.87 -11.97
N GLY A 207 -12.40 0.08 -11.06
CA GLY A 207 -13.34 1.12 -10.67
C GLY A 207 -13.05 1.78 -9.33
N ALA A 208 -13.54 3.01 -9.17
CA ALA A 208 -13.56 3.67 -7.89
C ALA A 208 -14.56 2.96 -6.94
N GLY A 209 -14.07 2.43 -5.83
CA GLY A 209 -14.88 1.80 -4.79
C GLY A 209 -15.07 0.30 -4.92
N SER A 210 -14.40 -0.36 -5.87
CA SER A 210 -14.18 -1.80 -5.84
C SER A 210 -13.24 -2.18 -4.68
N SER A 211 -13.27 -3.45 -4.24
CA SER A 211 -12.36 -4.00 -3.22
C SER A 211 -12.47 -3.43 -1.80
N ASN A 212 -13.69 -3.15 -1.32
CA ASN A 212 -13.93 -2.64 0.03
C ASN A 212 -14.59 -3.65 0.98
N VAL A 213 -14.76 -4.91 0.57
CA VAL A 213 -15.37 -5.96 1.39
C VAL A 213 -14.48 -7.19 1.42
N VAL A 214 -14.21 -7.68 2.63
CA VAL A 214 -13.46 -8.91 2.88
C VAL A 214 -14.44 -10.09 2.88
N SER A 215 -14.26 -11.04 1.97
CA SER A 215 -15.03 -12.27 1.91
C SER A 215 -14.40 -13.40 2.75
N ALA A 216 -15.11 -14.52 2.87
CA ALA A 216 -14.58 -15.70 3.57
C ALA A 216 -13.30 -16.23 2.92
N TRP A 217 -13.18 -16.15 1.59
CA TRP A 217 -11.98 -16.58 0.88
C TRP A 217 -10.78 -15.69 1.19
N ASP A 218 -10.97 -14.36 1.21
CA ASP A 218 -9.90 -13.42 1.57
C ASP A 218 -9.35 -13.75 2.96
N ARG A 219 -10.26 -13.97 3.93
CA ARG A 219 -9.88 -14.34 5.29
C ARG A 219 -9.16 -15.69 5.35
N ASP A 220 -9.64 -16.65 4.57
CA ASP A 220 -9.05 -17.97 4.50
C ASP A 220 -7.59 -17.90 4.03
N PHE A 221 -7.38 -17.20 2.92
CA PHE A 221 -6.07 -17.03 2.32
C PHE A 221 -5.12 -16.21 3.21
N CYS A 222 -5.61 -15.14 3.85
CA CYS A 222 -4.81 -14.27 4.71
C CYS A 222 -4.53 -14.83 6.11
N GLY A 223 -5.16 -15.93 6.52
CA GLY A 223 -5.06 -16.41 7.90
C GLY A 223 -5.94 -15.66 8.91
N TRP A 224 -6.91 -14.86 8.45
CA TRP A 224 -7.70 -13.91 9.25
C TRP A 224 -9.00 -14.51 9.81
N TYR A 225 -8.85 -15.53 10.64
CA TYR A 225 -9.98 -16.31 11.14
C TYR A 225 -10.57 -15.77 12.43
N GLY A 226 -9.80 -15.01 13.23
CA GLY A 226 -10.21 -14.60 14.58
C GLY A 226 -10.27 -15.76 15.59
N TRP A 227 -9.83 -16.96 15.19
CA TRP A 227 -9.68 -18.16 16.02
C TRP A 227 -8.59 -19.06 15.39
N SER A 228 -7.99 -19.93 16.20
CA SER A 228 -6.98 -20.90 15.73
C SER A 228 -7.66 -22.22 15.30
N ASP A 229 -7.49 -22.64 14.05
CA ASP A 229 -7.93 -23.97 13.61
C ASP A 229 -6.80 -24.99 13.78
N ILE A 230 -6.94 -25.88 14.78
CA ILE A 230 -5.92 -26.91 15.08
C ILE A 230 -5.77 -27.94 13.95
N ASN A 231 -6.74 -28.03 13.04
CA ASN A 231 -6.74 -28.99 11.94
C ASN A 231 -6.23 -28.40 10.62
N LYS A 232 -6.01 -27.08 10.56
CA LYS A 232 -5.32 -26.44 9.44
C LYS A 232 -3.82 -26.38 9.72
N THR A 233 -3.11 -27.41 9.28
CA THR A 233 -1.66 -27.32 9.02
C THR A 233 -1.49 -26.65 7.67
N TYR A 234 -1.08 -25.38 7.67
CA TYR A 234 -0.56 -24.76 6.45
C TYR A 234 0.77 -25.42 6.10
N PRO A 235 1.06 -25.65 4.81
CA PRO A 235 2.42 -25.96 4.39
C PRO A 235 3.36 -24.90 4.97
N SER A 236 4.50 -25.30 5.52
CA SER A 236 5.53 -24.39 6.07
C SER A 236 6.05 -23.34 5.07
N ASP A 237 5.64 -23.48 3.81
CA ASP A 237 6.12 -22.75 2.66
C ASP A 237 5.03 -21.79 2.12
N GLU A 238 3.80 -21.84 2.66
CA GLU A 238 2.71 -20.94 2.33
C GLU A 238 2.54 -19.87 3.41
N LEU A 239 3.18 -18.74 3.14
CA LEU A 239 2.67 -17.40 3.42
C LEU A 239 2.05 -17.16 4.81
N HIS A 240 2.92 -17.06 5.80
CA HIS A 240 2.57 -16.33 7.00
C HIS A 240 3.47 -15.10 7.05
N LEU A 241 2.85 -13.92 6.97
CA LEU A 241 3.38 -12.76 7.65
C LEU A 241 3.56 -13.21 9.10
N ASP A 242 4.80 -13.49 9.50
CA ASP A 242 5.10 -13.75 10.90
C ASP A 242 4.96 -12.41 11.63
N LEU A 243 3.74 -12.14 12.08
CA LEU A 243 3.34 -10.90 12.77
C LEU A 243 3.65 -10.98 14.27
N SER A 244 4.60 -11.84 14.67
CA SER A 244 5.06 -11.95 16.06
C SER A 244 6.11 -10.90 16.42
#